data_AF-A0A3N5EK04-F1
#
_entry.id   AF-A0A3N5EK04-F1
#
_cell.length_a   1.000
_cell.length_b   1.000
_cell.length_c   1.000
_cell.angle_alpha   90.00
_cell.angle_beta   90.00
_cell.angle_gamma   90.00
#
_symmetry.space_group_name_H-M   'P 1'
#
loop_
_entity.id
_entity.type
_entity.pdbx_description
1 polymer ?
#
loop_
_entity_poly.entity_id
_entity_poly.type
_entity_poly.pdbx_seq_one_letter_code
_entity_poly.pdbx_strand_id
1 'polypeptide(L)'
;MNPHKSALHALLALAFSLTSLFAQTPSWQWTEGPYHGIINCFVRGPNGYLYAGTPVGVFRTPIDHDAWTLVSGGLLDREITALAIDSSGVLYAGTQEGVFRSLDEGGLWGIVNSGLENRNVHALQAIPPGVLLAAT
;
A
#
# COMPACT_ATOMS: atom_id res chain seq x y z
N MET A 1 -41.05 41.79 27.89
CA MET A 1 -39.84 40.98 27.67
C MET A 1 -40.26 39.61 27.18
N ASN A 2 -39.89 39.25 25.95
CA ASN A 2 -40.61 38.27 25.12
C ASN A 2 -40.16 36.81 25.43
N PRO A 3 -41.04 35.88 25.84
CA PRO A 3 -40.69 34.51 26.26
C PRO A 3 -40.24 33.58 25.11
N HIS A 4 -40.24 34.05 23.87
CA HIS A 4 -39.90 33.24 22.69
C HIS A 4 -38.39 33.05 22.42
N LYS A 5 -37.49 33.65 23.21
CA LYS A 5 -36.03 33.53 22.99
C LYS A 5 -35.36 32.38 23.77
N SER A 6 -36.02 31.79 24.78
CA SER A 6 -35.45 30.72 25.62
C SER A 6 -35.72 29.31 25.08
N ALA A 7 -36.79 29.10 24.31
CA ALA A 7 -37.10 27.78 23.72
C ALA A 7 -36.19 27.41 22.53
N LEU A 8 -35.60 28.40 21.86
CA LEU A 8 -34.80 28.18 20.64
C LEU A 8 -33.42 27.56 20.91
N HIS A 9 -32.88 27.74 22.12
CA HIS A 9 -31.55 27.21 22.48
C HIS A 9 -31.61 25.74 22.95
N ALA A 10 -32.76 25.26 23.43
CA ALA A 10 -32.92 23.87 23.88
C ALA A 10 -33.18 22.89 22.72
N LEU A 11 -33.73 23.36 21.59
CA LEU A 11 -34.00 22.53 20.41
C LEU A 11 -32.78 22.34 19.48
N LEU A 12 -31.77 23.21 19.58
CA LEU A 12 -30.54 23.12 18.77
C LEU A 12 -29.49 22.16 19.34
N ALA A 13 -29.53 21.86 20.65
CA ALA A 13 -28.58 20.95 21.29
C ALA A 13 -28.92 19.45 21.08
N LEU A 14 -30.15 19.14 20.64
CA LEU A 14 -30.59 17.77 20.35
C LEU A 14 -30.53 17.41 18.85
N ALA A 15 -30.22 18.37 17.98
CA ALA A 15 -30.05 18.15 16.55
C ALA A 15 -28.58 17.88 16.15
N PHE A 16 -27.62 18.04 17.07
CA PHE A 16 -26.19 17.85 16.81
C PHE A 16 -25.61 16.56 17.41
N SER A 17 -26.45 15.64 17.91
CA SER A 17 -26.00 14.38 18.51
C SER A 17 -26.41 13.12 17.74
N LEU A 18 -26.76 13.24 16.46
CA LEU A 18 -27.09 12.11 15.59
C LEU A 18 -26.36 12.16 14.24
N THR A 19 -25.09 12.57 14.22
CA THR A 19 -24.25 12.31 13.04
C THR A 19 -23.60 10.94 13.15
N SER A 20 -24.40 9.97 12.68
CA SER A 20 -24.00 8.81 11.89
C SER A 20 -23.26 7.68 12.62
N LEU A 21 -24.05 6.73 13.13
CA LEU A 21 -23.67 5.34 13.36
C LEU A 21 -23.68 4.51 12.05
N PHE A 22 -23.46 5.16 10.90
CA PHE A 22 -23.31 4.47 9.63
C PHE A 22 -21.82 4.27 9.37
N ALA A 23 -21.42 3.02 9.15
CA ALA A 23 -20.17 2.75 8.46
C ALA A 23 -20.19 3.58 7.17
N GLN A 24 -19.18 4.44 6.97
CA GLN A 24 -19.05 5.18 5.72
C GLN A 24 -19.11 4.17 4.57
N THR A 25 -20.02 4.39 3.62
CA THR A 25 -20.02 3.60 2.39
C THR A 25 -18.68 3.85 1.70
N PRO A 26 -17.85 2.82 1.47
CA PRO A 26 -16.59 3.02 0.77
C PRO A 26 -16.89 3.62 -0.61
N SER A 27 -16.36 4.82 -0.86
CA SER A 27 -16.45 5.47 -2.16
C SER A 27 -15.20 5.16 -2.96
N TRP A 28 -15.39 4.74 -4.20
CA TRP A 28 -14.28 4.62 -5.15
C TRP A 28 -13.73 6.02 -5.45
N GLN A 29 -12.43 6.18 -5.23
CA GLN A 29 -11.67 7.34 -5.63
C GLN A 29 -10.55 6.87 -6.58
N TRP A 30 -10.46 7.51 -7.74
CA TRP A 30 -9.41 7.23 -8.71
C TRP A 30 -8.10 7.88 -8.29
N THR A 31 -6.99 7.25 -8.67
CA THR A 31 -5.65 7.82 -8.61
C THR A 31 -5.11 8.06 -10.03
N GLU A 32 -4.49 9.21 -10.27
CA GLU A 32 -3.71 9.66 -11.43
C GLU A 32 -2.36 8.93 -11.53
N GLY A 33 -2.32 7.62 -11.26
CA GLY A 33 -1.08 6.83 -11.31
C GLY A 33 -1.18 5.45 -10.65
N PRO A 34 -0.07 4.69 -10.61
CA PRO A 34 1.27 5.05 -11.09
C PRO A 34 1.35 5.17 -12.62
N TYR A 35 2.13 6.15 -13.09
CA TYR A 35 2.39 6.33 -14.52
C TYR A 35 3.15 5.10 -15.06
N HIS A 36 2.90 4.77 -16.34
CA HIS A 36 3.65 3.77 -17.14
C HIS A 36 3.08 2.33 -17.20
N GLY A 37 1.76 2.16 -17.11
CA GLY A 37 1.09 0.98 -17.66
C GLY A 37 0.33 0.14 -16.64
N ILE A 38 0.34 -1.18 -16.84
CA ILE A 38 -0.41 -2.14 -16.02
C ILE A 38 0.16 -2.24 -14.60
N ILE A 39 -0.73 -2.36 -13.62
CA ILE A 39 -0.38 -2.70 -12.24
C ILE A 39 -0.51 -4.21 -12.11
N ASN A 40 0.61 -4.89 -11.86
CA ASN A 40 0.64 -6.35 -11.70
C ASN A 40 0.24 -6.77 -10.29
N CYS A 41 0.66 -5.99 -9.29
CA CYS A 41 0.40 -6.28 -7.89
C CYS A 41 0.43 -4.99 -7.05
N PHE A 42 -0.19 -5.01 -5.88
CA PHE A 42 -0.11 -3.93 -4.92
C PHE A 42 -0.04 -4.47 -3.49
N VAL A 43 0.62 -3.74 -2.61
CA VAL A 43 0.64 -4.03 -1.17
C VAL A 43 0.51 -2.73 -0.39
N ARG A 44 -0.16 -2.82 0.76
CA ARG A 44 -0.21 -1.73 1.73
C ARG A 44 0.98 -1.83 2.67
N GLY A 45 1.81 -0.81 2.71
CA GLY A 45 2.92 -0.75 3.65
C GLY A 45 2.53 -0.18 5.02
N PRO A 46 3.45 -0.27 6.00
CA PRO A 46 3.33 0.51 7.22
C PRO A 46 3.45 2.01 6.88
N ASN A 47 3.16 2.87 7.86
CA ASN A 47 3.34 4.32 7.76
C ASN A 47 2.44 5.03 6.74
N GLY A 48 1.36 4.38 6.29
CA GLY A 48 0.38 5.03 5.43
C GLY A 48 0.77 5.07 3.95
N TYR A 49 1.60 4.14 3.49
CA TYR A 49 1.96 4.02 2.07
C TYR A 49 1.25 2.86 1.37
N LEU A 50 1.03 3.02 0.06
CA LEU A 50 0.73 1.96 -0.89
C LEU A 50 1.91 1.77 -1.84
N TYR A 51 2.14 0.52 -2.23
CA TYR A 51 3.14 0.15 -3.20
C TYR A 51 2.46 -0.58 -4.36
N ALA A 52 2.92 -0.33 -5.58
CA ALA A 52 2.44 -0.96 -6.79
C ALA A 52 3.62 -1.52 -7.59
N GLY A 53 3.55 -2.80 -7.94
CA GLY A 53 4.49 -3.45 -8.84
C GLY A 53 4.02 -3.31 -10.28
N THR A 54 4.92 -2.90 -11.16
CA THR A 54 4.67 -2.65 -12.59
C THR A 54 5.76 -3.31 -13.43
N PRO A 55 5.62 -3.38 -14.77
CA PRO A 55 6.68 -3.83 -15.66
C PRO A 55 7.96 -2.97 -15.62
N VAL A 56 7.92 -1.78 -15.02
CA VAL A 56 9.05 -0.85 -14.98
C VAL A 56 9.54 -0.57 -13.56
N GLY A 57 9.08 -1.31 -12.56
CA GLY A 57 9.54 -1.24 -11.18
C GLY A 57 8.42 -1.10 -10.16
N VAL A 58 8.82 -0.81 -8.92
CA VAL A 58 7.93 -0.55 -7.79
C VAL A 58 7.69 0.94 -7.66
N PHE A 59 6.43 1.36 -7.62
CA PHE A 59 6.01 2.71 -7.27
C PHE A 59 5.43 2.74 -5.87
N ARG A 60 5.52 3.89 -5.20
CA ARG A 60 4.97 4.15 -3.87
C ARG A 60 4.17 5.45 -3.86
N THR A 61 3.05 5.48 -3.16
CA THR A 61 2.29 6.70 -2.86
C THR A 61 1.83 6.71 -1.41
N PRO A 62 1.69 7.88 -0.76
CA PRO A 62 0.88 8.00 0.45
C PRO A 62 -0.57 7.58 0.21
N ILE A 63 -1.25 7.06 1.22
CA ILE A 63 -2.66 6.61 1.15
C ILE A 63 -3.61 7.79 1.07
N ASP A 64 -3.24 8.92 1.68
CA ASP A 64 -4.07 10.10 1.85
C ASP A 64 -3.97 11.10 0.69
N HIS A 65 -2.97 10.94 -0.18
CA HIS A 65 -2.86 11.75 -1.39
C HIS A 65 -2.12 11.02 -2.51
N ASP A 66 -2.44 11.41 -3.72
CA ASP A 66 -2.03 10.72 -4.93
C ASP A 66 -0.72 11.30 -5.50
N ALA A 67 0.40 10.72 -5.07
CA ALA A 67 1.74 11.16 -5.44
C ALA A 67 2.67 9.96 -5.64
N TRP A 68 2.40 9.17 -6.68
CA TRP A 68 3.22 8.02 -7.04
C TRP A 68 4.65 8.39 -7.40
N THR A 69 5.60 7.78 -6.69
CA THR A 69 7.04 7.94 -6.90
C THR A 69 7.68 6.57 -7.16
N LEU A 70 8.58 6.51 -8.13
CA LEU A 70 9.33 5.29 -8.44
C LEU A 70 10.38 4.99 -7.35
N VAL A 71 10.26 3.84 -6.70
CA VAL A 71 11.12 3.38 -5.59
C VAL A 71 11.76 2.03 -5.95
N SER A 72 12.77 2.07 -6.81
CA SER A 72 13.32 0.88 -7.48
C SER A 72 14.86 0.88 -7.57
N GLY A 73 15.54 1.55 -6.63
CA GLY A 73 17.00 1.58 -6.61
C GLY A 73 17.58 0.19 -6.36
N GLY A 74 18.55 -0.26 -7.16
CA GLY A 74 19.18 -1.58 -6.99
C GLY A 74 18.40 -2.78 -7.56
N LEU A 75 17.18 -2.59 -8.08
CA LEU A 75 16.50 -3.62 -8.86
C LEU A 75 17.19 -3.78 -10.22
N LEU A 76 17.75 -4.97 -10.46
CA LEU A 76 18.40 -5.32 -11.73
C LEU A 76 17.38 -5.70 -12.80
N ASP A 77 16.31 -6.38 -12.38
CA ASP A 77 15.12 -6.67 -13.16
C ASP A 77 13.96 -5.83 -12.61
N ARG A 78 13.26 -5.15 -13.49
CA ARG A 78 12.23 -4.16 -13.14
C ARG A 78 10.83 -4.69 -13.40
N GLU A 79 10.68 -5.87 -13.96
CA GLU A 79 9.39 -6.48 -14.14
C GLU A 79 8.91 -7.08 -12.82
N ILE A 80 8.06 -6.35 -12.11
CA ILE A 80 7.56 -6.77 -10.81
C ILE A 80 6.32 -7.63 -11.00
N THR A 81 6.43 -8.91 -10.65
CA THR A 81 5.34 -9.89 -10.75
C THR A 81 4.62 -10.05 -9.42
N ALA A 82 5.32 -9.86 -8.30
CA ALA A 82 4.78 -10.02 -6.96
C ALA A 82 5.39 -9.02 -5.98
N LEU A 83 4.59 -8.56 -5.03
CA LEU A 83 5.04 -7.79 -3.88
C LEU A 83 4.53 -8.45 -2.59
N ALA A 84 5.37 -8.45 -1.57
CA ALA A 84 4.98 -8.80 -0.21
C ALA A 84 5.62 -7.84 0.78
N ILE A 85 4.96 -7.65 1.92
CA ILE A 85 5.51 -6.86 3.02
C ILE A 85 5.22 -7.55 4.35
N ASP A 86 6.23 -7.59 5.23
CA ASP A 86 6.03 -8.11 6.58
C ASP A 86 5.55 -7.05 7.56
N SER A 87 5.18 -7.47 8.78
CA SER A 87 4.67 -6.56 9.82
C SER A 87 5.71 -5.56 10.34
N SER A 88 6.99 -5.76 10.04
CA SER A 88 8.07 -4.83 10.39
C SER A 88 8.36 -3.82 9.28
N GLY A 89 7.71 -3.95 8.12
CA GLY A 89 7.86 -3.06 6.98
C GLY A 89 8.91 -3.50 5.97
N VAL A 90 9.47 -4.70 6.11
CA VAL A 90 10.40 -5.24 5.12
C VAL A 90 9.63 -5.57 3.85
N LEU A 91 10.04 -4.96 2.75
CA LEU A 91 9.45 -5.13 1.43
C LEU A 91 10.19 -6.21 0.65
N TYR A 92 9.43 -7.01 -0.08
CA TYR A 92 9.94 -8.03 -0.99
C TYR A 92 9.30 -7.84 -2.36
N ALA A 93 10.12 -7.96 -3.41
CA ALA A 93 9.69 -7.91 -4.80
C ALA A 93 10.14 -9.18 -5.52
N GLY A 94 9.19 -9.84 -6.17
CA GLY A 94 9.42 -10.97 -7.06
C GLY A 94 9.56 -10.49 -8.50
N THR A 95 10.54 -11.05 -9.20
CA THR A 95 10.82 -10.80 -10.61
C THR A 95 11.21 -12.11 -11.31
N GLN A 96 11.58 -12.06 -12.59
CA GLN A 96 12.08 -13.24 -13.31
C GLN A 96 13.50 -13.66 -12.85
N GLU A 97 14.22 -12.73 -12.20
CA GLU A 97 15.58 -12.92 -11.67
C GLU A 97 15.61 -13.23 -10.16
N GLY A 98 14.44 -13.45 -9.55
CA GLY A 98 14.29 -13.91 -8.17
C GLY A 98 13.62 -12.88 -7.28
N VAL A 99 14.00 -12.91 -6.00
CA VAL A 99 13.46 -12.06 -4.96
C VAL A 99 14.47 -10.99 -4.58
N PHE A 100 13.98 -9.76 -4.51
CA PHE A 100 14.68 -8.61 -3.96
C PHE A 100 14.02 -8.18 -2.65
N ARG A 101 14.80 -7.63 -1.73
CA ARG A 101 14.36 -7.12 -0.43
C ARG A 101 14.78 -5.66 -0.25
N SER A 102 13.89 -4.83 0.28
CA SER A 102 14.19 -3.48 0.74
C SER A 102 13.89 -3.34 2.24
N LEU A 103 14.77 -2.61 2.93
CA LEU A 103 14.67 -2.26 4.35
C LEU A 103 14.38 -0.77 4.58
N ASP A 104 14.24 0.00 3.50
CA ASP A 104 14.18 1.46 3.48
C ASP A 104 13.01 1.95 2.61
N GLU A 105 11.85 1.30 2.76
CA GLU A 105 10.60 1.69 2.09
C GLU A 105 10.69 1.74 0.56
N GLY A 106 11.49 0.84 -0.03
CA GLY A 106 11.69 0.70 -1.47
C GLY A 106 12.82 1.57 -2.04
N GLY A 107 13.55 2.32 -1.21
CA GLY A 107 14.66 3.15 -1.66
C GLY A 107 15.77 2.34 -2.34
N LEU A 108 16.23 1.29 -1.66
CA LEU A 108 17.25 0.37 -2.14
C LEU A 108 16.83 -1.09 -1.96
N TRP A 109 17.05 -1.86 -3.01
CA TRP A 109 16.72 -3.28 -3.10
C TRP A 109 17.99 -4.12 -3.20
N GLY A 110 18.03 -5.24 -2.47
CA GLY A 110 19.10 -6.23 -2.51
C GLY A 110 18.57 -7.64 -2.74
N ILE A 111 19.32 -8.47 -3.48
CA ILE A 111 18.92 -9.84 -3.83
C ILE A 111 18.89 -10.76 -2.60
N VAL A 112 17.86 -11.62 -2.50
CA VAL A 112 17.69 -12.60 -1.41
C VAL A 112 17.32 -14.00 -1.92
N ASN A 113 17.99 -14.47 -2.97
CA ASN A 113 17.69 -15.74 -3.66
C ASN A 113 18.21 -17.02 -2.98
N SER A 114 18.69 -16.93 -1.74
CA SER A 114 19.25 -18.11 -1.06
C SER A 114 18.17 -19.18 -0.86
N GLY A 115 18.39 -20.37 -1.40
CA GLY A 115 17.43 -21.48 -1.34
C GLY A 115 16.39 -21.51 -2.46
N LEU A 116 16.39 -20.55 -3.39
CA LEU A 116 15.56 -20.59 -4.59
C LEU A 116 16.28 -21.36 -5.71
N GLU A 117 15.74 -22.51 -6.09
CA GLU A 117 16.24 -23.29 -7.25
C GLU A 117 15.76 -22.70 -8.58
N ASN A 118 14.52 -22.20 -8.62
CA ASN A 118 13.96 -21.45 -9.74
C ASN A 118 13.77 -19.98 -9.32
N ARG A 119 14.19 -19.06 -10.19
CA ARG A 119 14.17 -17.61 -9.94
C ARG A 119 12.94 -16.91 -10.50
N ASN A 120 12.13 -17.58 -11.33
CA ASN A 120 10.95 -16.95 -11.90
C ASN A 120 9.85 -16.83 -10.85
N VAL A 121 9.77 -15.72 -10.13
CA VAL A 121 8.81 -15.57 -9.03
C VAL A 121 7.45 -15.14 -9.57
N HIS A 122 6.39 -15.84 -9.16
CA HIS A 122 5.01 -15.55 -9.56
C HIS A 122 4.14 -15.03 -8.40
N ALA A 123 4.45 -15.41 -7.17
CA ALA A 123 3.74 -14.94 -5.98
C ALA A 123 4.67 -14.92 -4.77
N LEU A 124 4.41 -13.99 -3.86
CA LEU A 124 5.12 -13.85 -2.59
C LEU A 124 4.13 -13.72 -1.43
N GLN A 125 4.46 -14.32 -0.30
CA GLN A 125 3.77 -14.10 0.97
C GLN A 125 4.78 -13.98 2.09
N ALA A 126 4.83 -12.81 2.72
CA ALA A 126 5.62 -12.62 3.94
C ALA A 126 4.82 -13.13 5.15
N ILE A 127 5.49 -13.90 6.02
CA ILE A 127 4.95 -14.45 7.25
C ILE A 127 5.86 -13.99 8.40
N PRO A 128 5.37 -13.11 9.29
CA PRO A 128 6.17 -12.61 10.39
C PRO A 128 6.42 -13.67 11.48
N PRO A 129 7.60 -13.63 12.15
CA PRO A 129 8.79 -12.88 11.77
C PRO A 129 9.69 -13.66 10.79
N GLY A 130 10.11 -13.03 9.69
CA GLY A 130 11.26 -13.45 8.89
C GLY A 130 11.06 -14.62 7.92
N VAL A 131 9.84 -15.14 7.76
CA VAL A 131 9.55 -16.19 6.78
C VAL A 131 9.00 -15.56 5.50
N LEU A 132 9.50 -15.99 4.35
CA LEU A 132 8.97 -15.62 3.04
C LEU A 132 8.63 -16.89 2.26
N LEU A 133 7.39 -17.01 1.80
CA LEU A 133 6.99 -18.02 0.83
C LEU A 133 7.06 -17.43 -0.57
N ALA A 134 7.65 -18.16 -1.51
CA ALA A 134 7.71 -17.81 -2.92
C ALA A 134 7.14 -18.95 -3.77
N ALA A 135 6.24 -18.62 -4.69
CA ALA A 135 5.83 -19.52 -5.76
C ALA A 135 6.67 -19.21 -7.00
N THR A 136 7.38 -20.20 -7.52
CA THR A 136 8.29 -20.09 -8.65
C THR A 136 7.98 -21.07 -9.78
#